data_AF-A0A2D4HVB0-F1
#
_entry.id   AF-A0A2D4HVB0-F1
#
_cell.length_a   1.000
_cell.length_b   1.000
_cell.length_c   1.000
_cell.angle_alpha   90.00
_cell.angle_beta   90.00
_cell.angle_gamma   90.00
#
_symmetry.space_group_name_H-M   'P 1'
#
loop_
_entity.id
_entity.type
_entity.pdbx_description
1 polymer ?
#
loop_
_entity_poly.entity_id
_entity_poly.type
_entity_poly.pdbx_seq_one_letter_code
_entity_poly.pdbx_strand_id
1 'polypeptide(L)'
;VVNYSDYECSLVVEKLKVDAKFLEAVQTLLAWLERGEVNRRTANSFYTMVQSVNSHIRRLMNEKAAQDKEMEEAKEKFKLALSGILAQFEQIVAVYHSACKQKAWDHFTKAQRKNISVWCKQAEELRNLHNDELMDIRREEAMEMSDDDEEAESPEIKETEESVLVSQTDALKEENNSLRCQLDAYRNEVELLKQEQGRAGQEDEPSKDQQLKILQQTLQGMQQICATEVENLMTRLQHTFKQEMNGVGASLE
;
A
#
# COMPACT_ATOMS: atom_id res chain seq x y z
N VAL A 1 -44.20 12.44 -26.95
CA VAL A 1 -44.36 11.25 -26.07
C VAL A 1 -45.42 10.38 -26.68
N VAL A 2 -45.10 9.12 -26.97
CA VAL A 2 -46.01 8.16 -27.60
C VAL A 2 -47.17 7.86 -26.67
N ASN A 3 -48.40 7.84 -27.17
CA ASN A 3 -49.58 7.51 -26.37
C ASN A 3 -49.77 6.00 -26.30
N TYR A 4 -50.39 5.52 -25.21
CA TYR A 4 -50.66 4.10 -25.04
C TYR A 4 -51.64 3.58 -26.10
N SER A 5 -51.31 2.42 -26.68
CA SER A 5 -52.22 1.61 -27.49
C SER A 5 -51.75 0.14 -27.43
N ASP A 6 -52.62 -0.82 -27.77
CA ASP A 6 -52.25 -2.25 -27.76
C ASP A 6 -51.09 -2.58 -28.71
N TYR A 7 -51.04 -1.89 -29.86
CA TYR A 7 -49.95 -2.00 -30.83
C TYR A 7 -48.63 -1.48 -30.25
N GLU A 8 -48.64 -0.25 -29.73
CA GLU A 8 -47.45 0.36 -29.12
C GLU A 8 -46.98 -0.44 -27.90
N CYS A 9 -47.91 -0.98 -27.11
CA CYS A 9 -47.60 -1.82 -25.97
C CYS A 9 -46.80 -3.06 -26.39
N SER A 10 -47.22 -3.71 -27.49
CA SER A 10 -46.53 -4.88 -28.03
C SER A 10 -45.15 -4.51 -28.56
N LEU A 11 -45.01 -3.36 -29.22
CA LEU A 11 -43.72 -2.84 -29.70
C LEU A 11 -42.76 -2.54 -28.54
N VAL A 12 -43.24 -1.91 -27.47
CA VAL A 12 -42.44 -1.61 -26.28
C VAL A 12 -42.00 -2.89 -25.58
N VAL A 13 -42.87 -3.91 -25.44
CA VAL A 13 -42.49 -5.23 -24.91
C VAL A 13 -41.33 -5.84 -25.69
N GLU A 14 -41.37 -5.82 -27.01
CA GLU A 14 -40.28 -6.37 -27.83
C GLU A 14 -39.00 -5.53 -27.72
N LYS A 15 -39.11 -4.20 -27.72
CA LYS A 15 -37.95 -3.33 -27.52
C LYS A 15 -37.32 -3.51 -26.13
N LEU A 16 -38.12 -3.75 -25.09
CA LEU A 16 -37.65 -4.03 -23.72
C LEU A 16 -36.90 -5.36 -23.58
N LYS A 17 -36.91 -6.23 -24.59
CA LYS A 17 -36.08 -7.45 -24.62
C LYS A 17 -34.74 -7.23 -25.31
N VAL A 18 -34.60 -6.13 -26.06
CA VAL A 18 -33.43 -5.83 -26.88
C VAL A 18 -32.60 -4.75 -26.20
N ASP A 19 -31.38 -5.10 -25.81
CA ASP A 19 -30.57 -4.23 -24.96
C ASP A 19 -30.26 -2.86 -25.57
N ALA A 20 -29.89 -2.83 -26.86
CA ALA A 20 -29.62 -1.59 -27.58
C ALA A 20 -30.82 -0.62 -27.65
N LYS A 21 -32.04 -1.12 -27.42
CA LYS A 21 -33.29 -0.33 -27.44
C LYS A 21 -33.93 -0.18 -26.06
N PHE A 22 -33.32 -0.78 -25.03
CA PHE A 22 -33.90 -0.85 -23.70
C PHE A 22 -34.16 0.53 -23.11
N LEU A 23 -33.19 1.45 -23.22
CA LEU A 23 -33.30 2.80 -22.66
C LEU A 23 -34.47 3.61 -23.26
N GLU A 24 -34.63 3.55 -24.59
CA GLU A 24 -35.76 4.20 -25.29
C GLU A 24 -37.11 3.60 -24.87
N ALA A 25 -37.17 2.27 -24.76
CA ALA A 25 -38.38 1.54 -24.42
C ALA A 25 -38.80 1.75 -22.96
N VAL A 26 -37.83 1.79 -22.02
CA VAL A 26 -38.07 2.09 -20.61
C VAL A 26 -38.58 3.51 -20.42
N GLN A 27 -38.01 4.49 -21.13
CA GLN A 27 -38.52 5.88 -21.08
C GLN A 27 -39.99 5.96 -21.51
N THR A 28 -40.38 5.19 -22.53
CA THR A 28 -41.78 5.12 -22.98
C THR A 28 -42.67 4.46 -21.93
N LEU A 29 -42.22 3.35 -21.33
CA LEU A 29 -42.94 2.67 -20.25
C LEU A 29 -43.12 3.58 -19.02
N LEU A 30 -42.06 4.28 -18.60
CA LEU A 30 -42.11 5.24 -17.48
C LEU A 30 -43.16 6.32 -17.74
N ALA A 31 -43.15 6.93 -18.93
CA ALA A 31 -44.12 7.95 -19.28
C ALA A 31 -45.58 7.44 -19.23
N TRP A 32 -45.84 6.19 -19.61
CA TRP A 32 -47.17 5.59 -19.48
C TRP A 32 -47.56 5.29 -18.04
N LEU A 33 -46.61 4.83 -17.20
CA LEU A 33 -46.84 4.60 -15.77
C LEU A 33 -47.17 5.91 -15.04
N GLU A 34 -46.40 6.98 -15.28
CA GLU A 34 -46.57 8.30 -14.67
C GLU A 34 -47.90 8.97 -15.06
N ARG A 35 -48.38 8.72 -16.28
CA ARG A 35 -49.67 9.21 -16.77
C ARG A 35 -50.88 8.44 -16.23
N GLY A 36 -50.65 7.30 -15.58
CA GLY A 36 -51.74 6.46 -15.06
C GLY A 36 -52.44 5.63 -16.12
N GLU A 37 -51.74 5.23 -17.19
CA GLU A 37 -52.30 4.34 -18.24
C GLU A 37 -52.55 2.90 -17.74
N VAL A 38 -52.06 2.57 -16.54
CA VAL A 38 -52.30 1.30 -15.87
C VAL A 38 -53.69 1.27 -15.26
N ASN A 39 -54.53 0.36 -15.74
CA ASN A 39 -55.85 0.11 -15.22
C ASN A 39 -56.14 -1.40 -15.22
N ARG A 40 -57.31 -1.81 -14.70
CA ARG A 40 -57.69 -3.23 -14.61
C ARG A 40 -57.63 -4.00 -15.94
N ARG A 41 -57.78 -3.34 -17.09
CA ARG A 41 -57.72 -3.99 -18.41
C ARG A 41 -56.28 -4.11 -18.92
N THR A 42 -55.41 -3.15 -18.60
CA THR A 42 -54.03 -3.06 -19.12
C THR A 42 -52.98 -3.63 -18.17
N ALA A 43 -53.36 -3.90 -16.90
CA ALA A 43 -52.45 -4.33 -15.83
C ALA A 43 -51.55 -5.50 -16.20
N ASN A 44 -52.07 -6.53 -16.89
CA ASN A 44 -51.28 -7.69 -17.30
C ASN A 44 -50.17 -7.30 -18.29
N SER A 45 -50.47 -6.45 -19.27
CA SER A 45 -49.49 -6.00 -20.27
C SER A 45 -48.37 -5.17 -19.63
N PHE A 46 -48.73 -4.26 -18.70
CA PHE A 46 -47.76 -3.51 -17.92
C PHE A 46 -46.92 -4.40 -17.01
N TYR A 47 -47.53 -5.41 -16.39
CA TYR A 47 -46.80 -6.39 -15.60
C TYR A 47 -45.76 -7.13 -16.45
N THR A 48 -46.10 -7.57 -17.66
CA THR A 48 -45.14 -8.20 -18.59
C THR A 48 -44.00 -7.25 -18.98
N MET A 49 -44.28 -5.95 -19.19
CA MET A 49 -43.24 -4.95 -19.43
C MET A 49 -42.32 -4.79 -18.20
N VAL A 50 -42.88 -4.72 -17.00
CA VAL A 50 -42.11 -4.67 -15.74
C VAL A 50 -41.27 -5.94 -15.53
N GLN A 51 -41.80 -7.12 -15.87
CA GLN A 51 -41.02 -8.36 -15.85
C GLN A 51 -39.84 -8.32 -16.83
N SER A 52 -40.04 -7.75 -18.02
CA SER A 52 -38.97 -7.56 -19.01
C SER A 52 -37.90 -6.63 -18.46
N VAL A 53 -38.28 -5.51 -17.82
CA VAL A 53 -37.35 -4.62 -17.11
C VAL A 53 -36.58 -5.34 -16.01
N ASN A 54 -37.24 -6.16 -15.19
CA ASN A 54 -36.58 -6.93 -14.14
C ASN A 54 -35.56 -7.95 -14.70
N SER A 55 -35.79 -8.48 -15.91
CA SER A 55 -34.81 -9.33 -16.59
C SER A 55 -33.49 -8.60 -16.88
N HIS A 56 -33.54 -7.29 -17.17
CA HIS A 56 -32.35 -6.48 -17.39
C HIS A 56 -31.50 -6.31 -16.11
N ILE A 57 -32.10 -6.33 -14.91
CA ILE A 57 -31.33 -6.31 -13.66
C ILE A 57 -30.41 -7.54 -13.58
N ARG A 58 -30.95 -8.74 -13.81
CA ARG A 58 -30.15 -9.97 -13.83
C ARG A 58 -29.05 -9.92 -14.89
N ARG A 59 -29.38 -9.43 -16.09
CA ARG A 59 -28.40 -9.26 -17.18
C ARG A 59 -27.26 -8.32 -16.76
N LEU A 60 -27.59 -7.17 -16.17
CA LEU A 60 -26.62 -6.17 -15.70
C LEU A 60 -25.74 -6.70 -14.56
N MET A 61 -26.30 -7.46 -13.63
CA MET A 61 -25.51 -8.10 -12.57
C MET A 61 -24.51 -9.11 -13.13
N ASN A 62 -24.92 -9.92 -14.12
CA ASN A 62 -24.02 -10.85 -14.79
C ASN A 62 -22.94 -10.14 -15.61
N GLU A 63 -23.31 -9.04 -16.29
CA GLU A 63 -22.37 -8.21 -17.02
C GLU A 63 -21.35 -7.56 -16.09
N LYS A 64 -21.79 -7.01 -14.95
CA LYS A 64 -20.89 -6.50 -13.90
C LYS A 64 -19.93 -7.58 -13.43
N ALA A 65 -20.43 -8.77 -13.08
CA ALA A 65 -19.59 -9.87 -12.63
C ALA A 65 -18.57 -10.31 -13.70
N ALA A 66 -18.96 -10.30 -14.98
CA ALA A 66 -18.04 -10.58 -16.09
C ALA A 66 -16.96 -9.50 -16.23
N GLN A 67 -17.32 -8.22 -16.09
CA GLN A 67 -16.37 -7.11 -16.14
C GLN A 67 -15.42 -7.10 -14.93
N ASP A 68 -15.92 -7.41 -13.74
CA ASP A 68 -15.09 -7.56 -12.53
C ASP A 68 -14.06 -8.68 -12.72
N LYS A 69 -14.48 -9.82 -13.29
CA LYS A 69 -13.57 -10.92 -13.63
C LYS A 69 -12.53 -10.53 -14.69
N GLU A 70 -12.94 -9.85 -15.76
CA GLU A 70 -12.04 -9.38 -16.81
C GLU A 70 -11.01 -8.37 -16.28
N MET A 71 -11.42 -7.50 -15.35
CA MET A 71 -10.52 -6.58 -14.65
C MET A 71 -9.44 -7.35 -13.88
N GLU A 72 -9.83 -8.36 -13.11
CA GLU A 72 -8.88 -9.14 -12.31
C GLU A 72 -7.89 -9.93 -13.20
N GLU A 73 -8.39 -10.54 -14.28
CA GLU A 73 -7.54 -11.19 -15.28
C GLU A 73 -6.56 -10.20 -15.95
N ALA A 74 -6.99 -8.96 -16.19
CA ALA A 74 -6.14 -7.91 -16.74
C ALA A 74 -5.06 -7.44 -15.75
N LYS A 75 -5.39 -7.30 -14.45
CA LYS A 75 -4.43 -7.01 -13.38
C LYS A 75 -3.36 -8.10 -13.29
N GLU A 76 -3.76 -9.37 -13.27
CA GLU A 76 -2.83 -10.51 -13.27
C GLU A 76 -1.89 -10.50 -14.48
N LYS A 77 -2.45 -10.28 -15.67
CA LYS A 77 -1.65 -10.19 -16.90
C LYS A 77 -0.64 -9.05 -16.85
N PHE A 78 -1.02 -7.90 -16.29
CA PHE A 78 -0.11 -6.77 -16.09
C PHE A 78 1.02 -7.12 -15.12
N LYS A 79 0.71 -7.73 -13.96
CA LYS A 79 1.72 -8.19 -12.98
C LYS A 79 2.72 -9.15 -13.59
N LEU A 80 2.26 -10.12 -14.38
CA LEU A 80 3.13 -11.05 -15.10
C LEU A 80 4.03 -10.34 -16.11
N ALA A 81 3.49 -9.39 -16.87
CA ALA A 81 4.27 -8.60 -17.81
C ALA A 81 5.36 -7.76 -17.09
N LEU A 82 5.00 -7.10 -15.98
CA LEU A 82 5.92 -6.28 -15.18
C LEU A 82 7.03 -7.15 -14.55
N SER A 83 6.68 -8.31 -14.01
CA SER A 83 7.64 -9.30 -13.52
C SER A 83 8.61 -9.75 -14.62
N GLY A 84 8.11 -9.98 -15.84
CA GLY A 84 8.94 -10.29 -17.01
C GLY A 84 9.91 -9.18 -17.38
N ILE A 85 9.50 -7.90 -17.31
CA ILE A 85 10.36 -6.74 -17.54
C ILE A 85 11.45 -6.66 -16.46
N LEU A 86 11.09 -6.88 -15.19
CA LEU A 86 12.04 -6.88 -14.08
C LEU A 86 13.13 -7.95 -14.24
N ALA A 87 12.75 -9.16 -14.63
CA ALA A 87 13.71 -10.24 -14.90
C ALA A 87 14.73 -9.84 -15.99
N GLN A 88 14.29 -9.10 -17.02
CA GLN A 88 15.20 -8.57 -18.04
C GLN A 88 16.15 -7.51 -17.47
N PHE A 89 15.65 -6.58 -16.64
CA PHE A 89 16.50 -5.60 -15.95
C PHE A 89 17.54 -6.26 -15.04
N GLU A 90 17.16 -7.30 -14.29
CA GLU A 90 18.08 -8.08 -13.46
C GLU A 90 19.22 -8.68 -14.30
N GLN A 91 18.89 -9.28 -15.45
CA GLN A 91 19.89 -9.85 -16.35
C GLN A 91 20.81 -8.77 -16.94
N ILE A 92 20.27 -7.61 -17.32
CA ILE A 92 21.06 -6.46 -17.80
C ILE A 92 22.02 -5.98 -16.71
N VAL A 93 21.54 -5.79 -15.49
CA VAL A 93 22.38 -5.38 -14.36
C VAL A 93 23.45 -6.43 -14.07
N ALA A 94 23.14 -7.73 -14.16
CA ALA A 94 24.12 -8.80 -13.99
C ALA A 94 25.25 -8.75 -15.03
N VAL A 95 24.95 -8.34 -16.28
CA VAL A 95 25.96 -8.09 -17.31
C VAL A 95 26.86 -6.94 -16.91
N TYR A 96 26.30 -5.80 -16.48
CA TYR A 96 27.10 -4.65 -16.05
C TYR A 96 27.97 -4.97 -14.83
N HIS A 97 27.42 -5.64 -13.81
CA HIS A 97 28.20 -6.13 -12.68
C HIS A 97 29.36 -7.03 -13.12
N SER A 98 29.13 -7.91 -14.10
CA SER A 98 30.17 -8.78 -14.62
C SER A 98 31.23 -8.02 -15.42
N ALA A 99 30.84 -6.99 -16.18
CA ALA A 99 31.75 -6.10 -16.89
C ALA A 99 32.61 -5.25 -15.94
N CYS A 100 32.10 -4.93 -14.75
CA CYS A 100 32.83 -4.23 -13.68
C CYS A 100 33.82 -5.12 -12.92
N LYS A 101 33.80 -6.45 -13.09
CA LYS A 101 34.78 -7.35 -12.47
C LYS A 101 36.14 -7.20 -13.13
N GLN A 102 37.21 -7.23 -12.32
CA GLN A 102 38.60 -7.03 -12.79
C GLN A 102 38.95 -7.80 -14.06
N LYS A 103 38.52 -9.08 -14.16
CA LYS A 103 38.75 -9.96 -15.31
C LYS A 103 38.30 -9.36 -16.66
N ALA A 104 37.22 -8.59 -16.68
CA ALA A 104 36.74 -7.89 -17.87
C ALA A 104 37.17 -6.42 -17.86
N TRP A 105 37.09 -5.78 -16.68
CA TRP A 105 37.34 -4.36 -16.46
C TRP A 105 38.67 -3.86 -17.02
N ASP A 106 39.75 -4.62 -16.81
CA ASP A 106 41.09 -4.20 -17.22
C ASP A 106 41.29 -4.15 -18.74
N HIS A 107 40.44 -4.82 -19.51
CA HIS A 107 40.44 -4.81 -20.96
C HIS A 107 39.69 -3.61 -21.56
N PHE A 108 38.81 -2.96 -20.79
CA PHE A 108 38.09 -1.77 -21.26
C PHE A 108 38.95 -0.51 -21.15
N THR A 109 38.74 0.43 -22.07
CA THR A 109 39.35 1.76 -22.00
C THR A 109 38.76 2.59 -20.86
N LYS A 110 39.47 3.64 -20.43
CA LYS A 110 39.00 4.56 -19.39
C LYS A 110 37.63 5.19 -19.71
N ALA A 111 37.38 5.53 -20.97
CA ALA A 111 36.11 6.10 -21.41
C ALA A 111 34.97 5.06 -21.35
N GLN A 112 35.23 3.83 -21.82
CA GLN A 112 34.25 2.73 -21.75
C GLN A 112 33.89 2.38 -20.30
N ARG A 113 34.88 2.31 -19.41
CA ARG A 113 34.66 2.07 -17.97
C ARG A 113 33.74 3.11 -17.34
N LYS A 114 33.95 4.40 -17.66
CA LYS A 114 33.08 5.48 -17.19
C LYS A 114 31.64 5.28 -17.67
N ASN A 115 31.44 4.96 -18.96
CA ASN A 115 30.11 4.71 -19.51
C ASN A 115 29.43 3.50 -18.87
N ILE A 116 30.14 2.36 -18.75
CA ILE A 116 29.62 1.14 -18.12
C ILE A 116 29.18 1.40 -16.67
N SER A 117 29.97 2.14 -15.90
CA SER A 117 29.61 2.48 -14.52
C SER A 117 28.35 3.36 -14.45
N VAL A 118 28.21 4.33 -15.36
CA VAL A 118 27.01 5.17 -15.43
C VAL A 118 25.78 4.34 -15.82
N TRP A 119 25.89 3.50 -16.84
CA TRP A 119 24.79 2.65 -17.28
C TRP A 119 24.38 1.61 -16.23
N CYS A 120 25.35 1.04 -15.49
CA CYS A 120 25.09 0.14 -14.37
C CYS A 120 24.21 0.81 -13.32
N LYS A 121 24.60 2.01 -12.89
CA LYS A 121 23.85 2.78 -11.89
C LYS A 121 22.43 3.14 -12.39
N GLN A 122 22.31 3.61 -13.62
CA GLN A 122 21.01 3.95 -14.21
C GLN A 122 20.09 2.72 -14.34
N ALA A 123 20.63 1.57 -14.73
CA ALA A 123 19.86 0.33 -14.84
C ALA A 123 19.42 -0.20 -13.47
N GLU A 124 20.25 -0.05 -12.43
CA GLU A 124 19.89 -0.38 -11.05
C GLU A 124 18.77 0.52 -10.51
N GLU A 125 18.84 1.83 -10.76
CA GLU A 125 17.79 2.79 -10.38
C GLU A 125 16.45 2.45 -11.06
N LEU A 126 16.47 2.19 -12.37
CA LEU A 126 15.27 1.79 -13.11
C LEU A 126 14.72 0.45 -12.62
N ARG A 127 15.58 -0.55 -12.37
CA ARG A 127 15.15 -1.85 -11.83
C ARG A 127 14.47 -1.68 -10.48
N ASN A 128 15.04 -0.89 -9.58
CA ASN A 128 14.49 -0.67 -8.25
C ASN A 128 13.11 0.01 -8.33
N LEU A 129 12.96 1.03 -9.19
CA LEU A 129 11.67 1.70 -9.37
C LEU A 129 10.56 0.72 -9.80
N HIS A 130 10.82 -0.13 -10.79
CA HIS A 130 9.83 -1.13 -11.24
C HIS A 130 9.60 -2.22 -10.19
N ASN A 131 10.61 -2.51 -9.34
CA ASN A 131 10.48 -3.47 -8.26
C ASN A 131 9.56 -2.92 -7.17
N ASP A 132 9.75 -1.66 -6.80
CA ASP A 132 8.89 -0.94 -5.84
C ASP A 132 7.45 -0.88 -6.37
N GLU A 133 7.25 -0.54 -7.65
CA GLU A 133 5.92 -0.56 -8.29
C GLU A 133 5.24 -1.93 -8.18
N LEU A 134 5.96 -3.02 -8.48
CA LEU A 134 5.40 -4.37 -8.33
C LEU A 134 5.10 -4.74 -6.87
N MET A 135 5.91 -4.26 -5.92
CA MET A 135 5.72 -4.52 -4.49
C MET A 135 4.55 -3.74 -3.91
N ASP A 136 4.31 -2.51 -4.37
CA ASP A 136 3.16 -1.71 -3.98
C ASP A 136 1.85 -2.34 -4.48
N ILE A 137 1.81 -2.80 -5.74
CA ILE A 137 0.66 -3.55 -6.28
C ILE A 137 0.34 -4.79 -5.41
N ARG A 138 1.36 -5.58 -5.07
CA ARG A 138 1.19 -6.76 -4.20
C ARG A 138 0.68 -6.41 -2.80
N ARG A 139 1.06 -5.24 -2.27
CA ARG A 139 0.63 -4.78 -0.95
C ARG A 139 -0.84 -4.36 -0.98
N GLU A 140 -1.27 -3.64 -2.00
CA GLU A 140 -2.67 -3.24 -2.19
C GLU A 140 -3.58 -4.48 -2.29
N GLU A 141 -3.20 -5.48 -3.08
CA GLU A 141 -3.96 -6.74 -3.23
C GLU A 141 -4.04 -7.56 -1.94
N ALA A 142 -2.95 -7.62 -1.16
CA ALA A 142 -2.95 -8.32 0.12
C ALA A 142 -3.90 -7.69 1.16
N MET A 143 -4.25 -6.41 1.00
CA MET A 143 -5.21 -5.71 1.84
C MET A 143 -6.66 -5.87 1.35
N GLU A 144 -6.89 -6.13 0.05
CA GLU A 144 -8.22 -6.33 -0.55
C GLU A 144 -8.84 -7.71 -0.21
N MET A 145 -8.02 -8.69 0.21
CA MET A 145 -8.43 -10.07 0.48
C MET A 145 -8.81 -10.35 1.95
N SER A 146 -8.87 -9.33 2.81
CA SER A 146 -9.03 -9.50 4.27
C SER A 146 -10.47 -9.37 4.80
N ASP A 147 -11.48 -9.19 3.95
CA ASP A 147 -12.84 -8.80 4.40
C ASP A 147 -13.99 -9.66 3.84
N ASP A 148 -13.75 -10.96 3.60
CA ASP A 148 -14.82 -11.87 3.16
C ASP A 148 -14.91 -13.09 4.10
N ASP A 149 -15.48 -12.85 5.27
CA ASP A 149 -15.93 -13.89 6.22
C ASP A 149 -17.36 -13.56 6.68
N GLU A 150 -18.31 -13.46 5.74
CA GLU A 150 -19.75 -13.45 6.05
C GLU A 150 -20.55 -14.42 5.15
N GLU A 151 -20.89 -15.57 5.75
CA GLU A 151 -22.10 -16.38 5.63
C GLU A 151 -22.77 -16.58 4.25
N ALA A 152 -22.75 -17.83 3.76
CA ALA A 152 -23.84 -18.38 2.95
C ALA A 152 -24.03 -19.90 3.19
N GLU A 153 -25.09 -20.24 3.94
CA GLU A 153 -25.56 -21.61 4.15
C GLU A 153 -26.08 -22.30 2.87
N SER A 154 -25.96 -23.63 2.87
CA SER A 154 -26.28 -24.62 1.81
C SER A 154 -27.80 -24.82 1.54
N PRO A 155 -28.21 -25.70 0.59
CA PRO A 155 -28.48 -27.11 0.96
C PRO A 155 -28.28 -28.24 -0.09
N GLU A 156 -27.87 -29.40 0.46
CA GLU A 156 -28.16 -30.83 0.14
C GLU A 156 -27.61 -31.54 -1.13
N ILE A 157 -26.92 -32.68 -0.94
CA ILE A 157 -27.41 -34.08 -1.16
C ILE A 157 -26.29 -35.12 -0.82
N LYS A 158 -26.37 -35.69 0.39
CA LYS A 158 -26.24 -37.11 0.82
C LYS A 158 -25.08 -38.07 0.44
N GLU A 159 -24.04 -37.68 -0.28
CA GLU A 159 -22.77 -38.47 -0.33
C GLU A 159 -21.67 -37.89 0.58
N THR A 160 -22.00 -36.84 1.33
CA THR A 160 -21.07 -35.87 1.91
C THR A 160 -20.68 -36.14 3.36
N GLU A 161 -21.30 -37.06 4.10
CA GLU A 161 -21.11 -37.15 5.56
C GLU A 161 -19.67 -37.53 5.98
N GLU A 162 -19.00 -38.46 5.30
CA GLU A 162 -17.60 -38.82 5.62
C GLU A 162 -16.62 -37.71 5.24
N SER A 163 -16.84 -37.06 4.08
CA SER A 163 -16.05 -35.91 3.63
C SER A 163 -16.25 -34.69 4.55
N VAL A 164 -17.47 -34.43 4.99
CA VAL A 164 -17.82 -33.30 5.87
C VAL A 164 -17.26 -33.51 7.26
N LEU A 165 -17.27 -34.73 7.79
CA LEU A 165 -16.66 -35.05 9.08
C LEU A 165 -15.13 -34.90 9.04
N VAL A 166 -14.49 -35.28 7.93
CA VAL A 166 -13.05 -35.04 7.73
C VAL A 166 -12.75 -33.55 7.65
N SER A 167 -13.51 -32.78 6.86
CA SER A 167 -13.35 -31.32 6.76
C SER A 167 -13.61 -30.60 8.08
N GLN A 168 -14.62 -31.03 8.85
CA GLN A 168 -14.91 -30.49 10.18
C GLN A 168 -13.78 -30.83 11.17
N THR A 169 -13.22 -32.03 11.08
CA THR A 169 -12.08 -32.43 11.90
C THR A 169 -10.83 -31.61 11.54
N ASP A 170 -10.62 -31.30 10.27
CA ASP A 170 -9.47 -30.51 9.82
C ASP A 170 -9.63 -29.02 10.17
N ALA A 171 -10.83 -28.46 10.08
CA ALA A 171 -11.13 -27.11 10.56
C ALA A 171 -10.90 -26.97 12.08
N LEU A 172 -11.35 -27.95 12.87
CA LEU A 172 -11.09 -27.98 14.32
C LEU A 172 -9.60 -28.15 14.65
N LYS A 173 -8.84 -28.88 13.82
CA LYS A 173 -7.37 -28.97 13.98
C LYS A 173 -6.69 -27.64 13.66
N GLU A 174 -7.15 -26.94 12.62
CA GLU A 174 -6.60 -25.65 12.23
C GLU A 174 -6.89 -24.58 13.29
N GLU A 175 -8.11 -24.56 13.82
CA GLU A 175 -8.48 -23.72 14.97
C GLU A 175 -7.63 -24.08 16.20
N ASN A 176 -7.43 -25.37 16.50
CA ASN A 176 -6.57 -25.79 17.60
C ASN A 176 -5.11 -25.37 17.40
N ASN A 177 -4.60 -25.42 16.17
CA ASN A 177 -3.25 -24.96 15.83
C ASN A 177 -3.14 -23.44 15.97
N SER A 178 -4.15 -22.70 15.51
CA SER A 178 -4.22 -21.24 15.67
C SER A 178 -4.24 -20.84 17.14
N LEU A 179 -5.08 -21.48 17.95
CA LEU A 179 -5.15 -21.28 19.40
C LEU A 179 -3.83 -21.63 20.10
N ARG A 180 -3.14 -22.69 19.66
CA ARG A 180 -1.79 -23.02 20.18
C ARG A 180 -0.78 -21.92 19.86
N CYS A 181 -0.73 -21.45 18.62
CA CYS A 181 0.14 -20.36 18.23
C CYS A 181 -0.15 -19.08 19.04
N GLN A 182 -1.43 -18.78 19.28
CA GLN A 182 -1.83 -17.62 20.06
C GLN A 182 -1.45 -17.76 21.54
N LEU A 183 -1.61 -18.95 22.13
CA LEU A 183 -1.17 -19.24 23.49
C LEU A 183 0.35 -19.17 23.62
N ASP A 184 1.11 -19.65 22.63
CA ASP A 184 2.56 -19.54 22.62
C ASP A 184 3.02 -18.07 22.48
N ALA A 185 2.31 -17.25 21.70
CA ALA A 185 2.55 -15.81 21.63
C ALA A 185 2.30 -15.12 22.98
N TYR A 186 1.16 -15.36 23.62
CA TYR A 186 0.88 -14.81 24.95
C TYR A 186 1.85 -15.33 26.01
N ARG A 187 2.27 -16.60 25.92
CA ARG A 187 3.29 -17.16 26.81
C ARG A 187 4.62 -16.45 26.65
N ASN A 188 5.06 -16.18 25.42
CA ASN A 188 6.27 -15.43 25.13
C ASN A 188 6.16 -13.97 25.62
N GLU A 189 5.02 -13.33 25.42
CA GLU A 189 4.79 -11.96 25.90
C GLU A 189 4.83 -11.88 27.43
N VAL A 190 4.23 -12.85 28.13
CA VAL A 190 4.31 -12.95 29.60
C VAL A 190 5.75 -13.21 30.07
N GLU A 191 6.51 -14.02 29.35
CA GLU A 191 7.92 -14.28 29.67
C GLU A 191 8.80 -13.05 29.44
N LEU A 192 8.51 -12.28 28.38
CA LEU A 192 9.15 -10.98 28.11
C LEU A 192 8.81 -9.97 29.21
N LEU A 193 7.54 -9.84 29.60
CA LEU A 193 7.11 -8.94 30.67
C LEU A 193 7.72 -9.32 32.02
N LYS A 194 7.85 -10.62 32.33
CA LYS A 194 8.58 -11.08 33.53
C LYS A 194 10.07 -10.76 33.45
N GLN A 195 10.68 -10.87 32.27
CA GLN A 195 12.08 -10.51 32.07
C GLN A 195 12.29 -8.99 32.19
N GLU A 196 11.38 -8.16 31.67
CA GLU A 196 11.39 -6.71 31.83
C GLU A 196 11.20 -6.31 33.29
N GLN A 197 10.29 -6.96 34.01
CA GLN A 197 10.10 -6.73 35.45
C GLN A 197 11.32 -7.17 36.27
N GLY A 198 12.01 -8.24 35.85
CA GLY A 198 13.28 -8.69 36.43
C GLY A 198 14.45 -7.76 36.12
N ARG A 199 14.52 -7.21 34.90
CA ARG A 199 15.54 -6.23 34.48
C ARG A 199 15.34 -4.86 35.11
N ALA A 200 14.10 -4.43 35.32
CA ALA A 200 13.76 -3.20 36.02
C ALA A 200 14.27 -3.15 37.47
N GLY A 201 14.69 -4.29 38.04
CA GLY A 201 15.30 -4.37 39.36
C GLY A 201 16.83 -4.47 39.40
N GLN A 202 17.52 -4.62 38.26
CA GLN A 202 18.95 -5.00 38.27
C GLN A 202 19.89 -4.32 37.25
N GLU A 203 19.45 -3.40 36.39
CA GLU A 203 20.38 -2.73 35.48
C GLU A 203 20.80 -1.35 36.00
N ASP A 204 22.11 -1.21 36.26
CA ASP A 204 22.89 -0.02 36.64
C ASP A 204 22.78 1.12 35.61
N GLU A 205 21.57 1.64 35.37
CA GLU A 205 21.43 2.96 34.75
C GLU A 205 21.77 4.01 35.82
N PRO A 206 22.74 4.93 35.60
CA PRO A 206 22.95 6.03 36.53
C PRO A 206 21.61 6.76 36.66
N SER A 207 21.06 6.77 37.88
CA SER A 207 19.79 7.41 38.19
C SER A 207 19.70 8.74 37.47
N LYS A 208 18.51 9.12 36.98
CA LYS A 208 18.30 10.39 36.28
C LYS A 208 18.94 11.58 37.02
N ASP A 209 19.03 11.52 38.35
CA ASP A 209 19.76 12.48 39.19
C ASP A 209 21.28 12.51 38.97
N GLN A 210 21.94 11.37 38.78
CA GLN A 210 23.37 11.29 38.43
C GLN A 210 23.65 11.86 37.04
N GLN A 211 22.81 11.56 36.04
CA GLN A 211 22.96 12.15 34.70
C GLN A 211 22.78 13.68 34.74
N LEU A 212 21.80 14.17 35.50
CA LEU A 212 21.55 15.61 35.66
C LEU A 212 22.75 16.30 36.32
N LYS A 213 23.37 15.65 37.31
CA LYS A 213 24.55 16.18 38.02
C LYS A 213 25.79 16.29 37.13
N ILE A 214 26.02 15.30 36.25
CA ILE A 214 27.13 15.31 35.29
C ILE A 214 26.93 16.42 34.24
N LEU A 215 25.71 16.56 33.72
CA LEU A 215 25.38 17.62 32.77
C LEU A 215 25.56 19.01 33.40
N GLN A 216 25.13 19.18 34.66
CA GLN A 216 25.29 20.43 35.39
C GLN A 216 26.77 20.78 35.62
N GLN A 217 27.61 19.81 36.00
CA GLN A 217 29.06 20.03 36.14
C GLN A 217 29.73 20.38 34.80
N THR A 218 29.35 19.69 33.72
CA THR A 218 29.90 19.96 32.38
C THR A 218 29.56 21.39 31.93
N LEU A 219 28.31 21.80 32.12
CA LEU A 219 27.86 23.15 31.78
C LEU A 219 28.63 24.23 32.57
N GLN A 220 28.86 23.99 33.86
CA GLN A 220 29.58 24.93 34.73
C GLN A 220 31.06 25.06 34.32
N GLY A 221 31.70 23.95 33.92
CA GLY A 221 33.07 23.96 33.38
C GLY A 221 33.17 24.74 32.07
N MET A 222 32.22 24.56 31.15
CA MET A 222 32.21 25.31 29.89
C MET A 222 32.02 26.83 30.11
N GLN A 223 31.18 27.22 31.07
CA GLN A 223 31.02 28.63 31.43
C GLN A 223 32.30 29.25 31.98
N GLN A 224 33.06 28.52 32.80
CA GLN A 224 34.36 29.00 33.28
C GLN A 224 35.38 29.15 32.15
N ILE A 225 35.47 28.18 31.24
CA ILE A 225 36.39 28.27 30.08
C ILE A 225 36.06 29.52 29.26
N CYS A 226 34.79 29.75 28.94
CA CYS A 226 34.35 30.92 28.18
C CYS A 226 34.68 32.23 28.90
N ALA A 227 34.46 32.31 30.22
CA ALA A 227 34.84 33.48 31.01
C ALA A 227 36.35 33.75 30.98
N THR A 228 37.15 32.70 31.11
CA THR A 228 38.63 32.80 31.09
C THR A 228 39.14 33.23 29.72
N GLU A 229 38.53 32.73 28.64
CA GLU A 229 38.86 33.14 27.27
C GLU A 229 38.54 34.62 27.02
N VAL A 230 37.40 35.10 27.54
CA VAL A 230 37.02 36.52 27.47
C VAL A 230 38.01 37.40 28.25
N GLU A 231 38.42 37.01 29.45
CA GLU A 231 39.44 37.74 30.23
C GLU A 231 40.80 37.79 29.51
N ASN A 232 41.21 36.67 28.91
CA ASN A 232 42.45 36.59 28.13
C ASN A 232 42.41 37.50 26.89
N LEU A 233 41.28 37.53 26.18
CA LEU A 233 41.05 38.44 25.06
C LEU A 233 41.10 39.90 25.51
N MET A 234 40.47 40.24 26.63
CA MET A 234 40.48 41.59 27.18
C MET A 234 41.90 42.03 27.58
N THR A 235 42.68 41.14 28.19
CA THR A 235 44.08 41.39 28.57
C THR A 235 44.96 41.60 27.34
N ARG A 236 44.78 40.79 26.29
CA ARG A 236 45.50 40.98 25.02
C ARG A 236 45.15 42.31 24.38
N LEU A 237 43.88 42.70 24.38
CA LEU A 237 43.43 43.99 23.86
C LEU A 237 44.09 45.17 24.61
N GLN A 238 44.14 45.09 25.95
CA GLN A 238 44.83 46.10 26.78
C GLN A 238 46.34 46.16 26.50
N HIS A 239 46.99 45.02 26.28
CA HIS A 239 48.41 44.98 25.93
C HIS A 239 48.68 45.59 24.56
N THR A 240 47.86 45.25 23.55
CA THR A 240 47.95 45.85 22.21
C THR A 240 47.74 47.36 22.26
N PHE A 241 46.76 47.82 23.04
CA PHE A 241 46.51 49.25 23.22
C PHE A 241 47.70 49.97 23.87
N LYS A 242 48.33 49.37 24.89
CA LYS A 242 49.56 49.90 25.49
C LYS A 242 50.75 49.91 24.53
N GLN A 243 50.89 48.88 23.69
CA GLN A 243 51.95 48.83 22.68
C GLN A 243 51.77 49.92 21.62
N GLU A 244 50.55 50.21 21.16
CA GLU A 244 50.32 51.33 20.24
C GLU A 244 50.62 52.68 20.90
N MET A 245 50.18 52.88 22.15
CA MET A 245 50.45 54.12 22.89
C MET A 245 51.96 54.33 23.15
N ASN A 246 52.73 53.26 23.39
CA ASN A 246 54.18 53.31 23.57
C ASN A 246 54.95 53.36 22.23
N GLY A 247 54.38 52.84 21.14
CA GLY A 247 54.99 52.84 19.80
C GLY A 247 54.86 54.19 19.08
N VAL A 248 53.82 54.96 19.39
CA VAL A 248 53.64 56.34 18.87
C VAL A 248 54.64 57.32 19.51
N GLY A 249 55.23 56.98 20.68
CA GLY A 249 56.26 57.78 21.34
C GLY A 249 57.70 57.57 20.84
N ALA A 250 57.98 56.56 20.01
CA ALA A 250 59.34 56.23 19.55
C ALA A 250 59.67 56.74 18.13
N SER A 251 58.82 57.59 17.54
CA SER A 251 59.09 58.24 16.24
C SER A 251 59.04 59.78 16.31
N LEU A 252 59.07 60.35 17.51
CA LEU A 252 59.18 61.79 17.75
C LEU A 252 60.11 62.05 18.93
N GLU A 253 61.41 61.80 18.73
CA GLU A 253 62.54 62.61 19.23
C GLU A 253 63.83 62.20 18.51
#